data_AF-A0A6A3R185-F1
#
_entry.id   AF-A0A6A3R185-F1
#
_cell.length_a   1.000
_cell.length_b   1.000
_cell.length_c   1.000
_cell.angle_alpha   90.00
_cell.angle_beta   90.00
_cell.angle_gamma   90.00
#
_symmetry.space_group_name_H-M   'P 1'
#
loop_
_entity.id
_entity.type
_entity.pdbx_description
1 polymer ?
#
loop_
_entity_poly.entity_id
_entity_poly.type
_entity_poly.pdbx_seq_one_letter_code
_entity_poly.pdbx_strand_id
1 'polypeptide(L)'
;MLRLVSSARSRLIRADAFRAAGAPVPGALRLAVGRAPFQLHYETPHFFSSDAKDHDRLWKSPAVYSPVAWQEAVKPALLAFFKLNKHLMVPIKFVVPHGDDAWPEAAWGYPLGKHAAWLRKQWGEGGHRIDQKQFKELEEMEFAWDRFQYKWDRYVLPALRRFYDLIGHTDVPELYRIPKGSPEWPEHLWGQRLGRKVMNIRCRGDFAKQMKVDEDELKRLNFCHNESLYDRDWREKVVSALRAFHQEFGHCNGIRRGIFGVNQDKRELEELGFVWNHYEFEWGERVLPALKTFHRLKGHCRVPDSFVVPSDENWPTPFWGLRLGNVVGGIRNNGNYPTQVMRDKTRLEKLGFVWEFFESEWISKWKERVEPILATFEQLHGHRNVPRDFVVPSTPPWREKDWGIQLGKLEPR
;
A
#
# COMPACT_ATOMS: atom_id res chain seq x y z
N MET A 1 -14.30 38.66 -22.74
CA MET A 1 -14.61 37.83 -23.93
C MET A 1 -13.53 36.77 -24.08
N LEU A 2 -13.96 35.51 -24.16
CA LEU A 2 -13.13 34.30 -24.21
C LEU A 2 -12.19 34.31 -25.42
N ARG A 3 -10.89 34.07 -25.22
CA ARG A 3 -9.93 33.81 -26.31
C ARG A 3 -9.65 32.31 -26.40
N LEU A 4 -9.89 31.75 -27.59
CA LEU A 4 -9.58 30.38 -27.97
C LEU A 4 -8.10 30.08 -27.77
N VAL A 5 -7.81 28.98 -27.07
CA VAL A 5 -6.48 28.35 -27.05
C VAL A 5 -6.40 27.45 -28.28
N SER A 6 -5.57 27.84 -29.24
CA SER A 6 -5.21 27.02 -30.40
C SER A 6 -4.46 25.78 -29.94
N SER A 7 -5.14 24.64 -29.94
CA SER A 7 -4.54 23.31 -29.81
C SER A 7 -4.07 22.87 -31.19
N ALA A 8 -2.81 23.17 -31.52
CA ALA A 8 -2.17 22.62 -32.71
C ALA A 8 -1.87 21.13 -32.47
N ARG A 9 -2.82 20.28 -32.87
CA ARG A 9 -2.69 18.81 -32.90
C ARG A 9 -1.74 18.40 -34.03
N SER A 10 -0.54 17.95 -33.71
CA SER A 10 0.33 17.24 -34.68
C SER A 10 -0.27 15.87 -35.03
N ARG A 11 -0.88 15.78 -36.21
CA ARG A 11 -1.28 14.52 -36.85
C ARG A 11 -0.04 13.92 -37.54
N LEU A 12 0.43 12.77 -37.08
CA LEU A 12 1.45 11.99 -37.79
C LEU A 12 0.78 11.05 -38.80
N ILE A 13 1.14 11.22 -40.06
CA ILE A 13 0.76 10.39 -41.20
C ILE A 13 1.64 9.15 -41.25
N ARG A 14 1.00 8.02 -41.54
CA ARG A 14 1.54 6.66 -41.74
C ARG A 14 2.27 6.57 -43.08
N ALA A 15 3.43 5.92 -43.13
CA ALA A 15 4.00 5.39 -44.38
C ALA A 15 4.82 4.12 -44.11
N ASP A 16 4.60 3.12 -44.96
CA ASP A 16 5.06 1.75 -44.86
C ASP A 16 6.50 1.51 -45.37
N ALA A 17 7.11 0.45 -44.79
CA ALA A 17 8.03 -0.55 -45.33
C ALA A 17 9.18 -0.17 -46.29
N PHE A 18 10.41 -0.57 -45.93
CA PHE A 18 11.28 -1.40 -46.79
C PHE A 18 12.30 -2.21 -45.95
N ARG A 19 12.62 -3.40 -46.44
CA ARG A 19 13.46 -4.47 -45.86
C ARG A 19 14.80 -4.57 -46.64
N ALA A 20 15.90 -4.87 -45.95
CA ALA A 20 17.10 -5.68 -46.34
C ALA A 20 18.38 -5.08 -45.69
N ALA A 21 19.04 -5.72 -44.72
CA ALA A 21 19.96 -6.88 -44.77
C ALA A 21 21.45 -6.48 -44.98
N GLY A 22 22.34 -6.92 -44.06
CA GLY A 22 23.80 -6.99 -44.28
C GLY A 22 24.67 -6.52 -43.11
N ALA A 23 25.12 -7.48 -42.27
CA ALA A 23 26.28 -7.37 -41.36
C ALA A 23 27.62 -7.34 -42.18
N PRO A 24 28.84 -7.06 -41.65
CA PRO A 24 29.37 -7.47 -40.33
C PRO A 24 30.34 -6.52 -39.58
N VAL A 25 30.59 -6.90 -38.32
CA VAL A 25 31.63 -6.50 -37.32
C VAL A 25 32.99 -7.15 -37.77
N PRO A 26 34.25 -6.68 -37.47
CA PRO A 26 34.76 -6.41 -36.11
C PRO A 26 35.94 -5.40 -35.95
N GLY A 27 36.30 -5.09 -34.69
CA GLY A 27 37.61 -4.53 -34.38
C GLY A 27 37.73 -3.88 -33.01
N ALA A 28 38.17 -4.66 -32.02
CA ALA A 28 38.47 -4.20 -30.67
C ALA A 28 39.70 -3.26 -30.62
N LEU A 29 39.74 -2.36 -29.63
CA LEU A 29 40.93 -2.15 -28.80
C LEU A 29 40.58 -1.43 -27.50
N ARG A 30 40.93 -2.09 -26.39
CA ARG A 30 40.98 -1.57 -25.03
C ARG A 30 42.14 -0.57 -24.89
N LEU A 31 42.04 0.36 -23.94
CA LEU A 31 43.08 0.77 -22.98
C LEU A 31 42.41 1.78 -21.99
N ALA A 32 42.12 1.36 -20.76
CA ALA A 32 42.92 1.59 -19.54
C ALA A 32 42.91 3.07 -19.07
N VAL A 33 42.05 3.40 -18.09
CA VAL A 33 42.38 3.65 -16.67
C VAL A 33 43.07 4.99 -16.40
N GLY A 34 42.40 5.84 -15.61
CA GLY A 34 42.99 6.99 -14.94
C GLY A 34 41.94 7.66 -14.03
N ARG A 35 42.05 7.43 -12.72
CA ARG A 35 41.06 7.77 -11.69
C ARG A 35 41.48 9.05 -10.95
N ALA A 36 40.65 10.09 -11.02
CA ALA A 36 40.41 11.16 -10.03
C ALA A 36 41.64 11.98 -9.53
N PRO A 37 41.51 12.93 -8.59
CA PRO A 37 40.42 13.85 -8.20
C PRO A 37 40.89 15.33 -8.31
N PHE A 38 40.05 16.31 -7.92
CA PHE A 38 40.36 17.36 -6.92
C PHE A 38 39.47 18.59 -7.08
N GLN A 39 38.79 18.92 -5.97
CA GLN A 39 38.32 20.25 -5.67
C GLN A 39 39.53 21.17 -5.45
N LEU A 40 39.52 22.37 -6.02
CA LEU A 40 40.27 23.49 -5.47
C LEU A 40 39.45 24.77 -5.59
N HIS A 41 39.13 25.31 -4.42
CA HIS A 41 38.74 26.70 -4.24
C HIS A 41 39.96 27.60 -4.47
N TYR A 42 39.77 28.68 -5.22
CA TYR A 42 40.65 29.85 -5.12
C TYR A 42 39.79 31.13 -5.17
N GLU A 43 40.04 31.97 -4.17
CA GLU A 43 39.52 33.32 -4.02
C GLU A 43 40.24 34.29 -4.98
N THR A 44 39.47 35.26 -5.48
CA THR A 44 39.90 36.32 -6.41
C THR A 44 40.56 37.49 -5.68
N PRO A 45 41.67 38.06 -6.20
CA PRO A 45 42.04 39.44 -5.93
C PRO A 45 41.31 40.37 -6.90
N HIS A 46 40.61 41.35 -6.35
CA HIS A 46 40.03 42.46 -7.08
C HIS A 46 41.11 43.43 -7.56
N PHE A 47 41.16 43.69 -8.87
CA PHE A 47 41.68 44.94 -9.42
C PHE A 47 40.62 45.52 -10.36
N PHE A 48 40.14 46.72 -10.03
CA PHE A 48 39.39 47.58 -10.93
C PHE A 48 40.36 48.19 -11.94
N SER A 49 40.13 47.97 -13.24
CA SER A 49 40.64 48.87 -14.27
C SER A 49 39.67 48.89 -15.46
N SER A 50 39.28 50.10 -15.82
CA SER A 50 38.45 50.45 -16.98
C SER A 50 39.23 50.16 -18.27
N ASP A 51 38.51 49.85 -19.35
CA ASP A 51 39.00 49.72 -20.73
C ASP A 51 39.45 48.33 -21.20
N ALA A 52 38.58 47.32 -21.07
CA ALA A 52 38.69 46.08 -21.84
C ALA A 52 37.48 45.89 -22.76
N LYS A 53 37.78 45.55 -24.03
CA LYS A 53 36.84 45.29 -25.13
C LYS A 53 35.83 44.20 -24.75
N ASP A 54 34.62 44.32 -25.28
CA ASP A 54 33.37 43.55 -25.04
C ASP A 54 33.43 42.02 -25.37
N HIS A 55 34.62 41.40 -25.32
CA HIS A 55 34.86 39.98 -25.60
C HIS A 55 34.85 39.09 -24.36
N ASP A 56 34.86 39.65 -23.14
CA ASP A 56 34.68 38.90 -21.89
C ASP A 56 33.24 39.04 -21.36
N ARG A 57 32.24 38.65 -22.17
CA ARG A 57 30.85 38.55 -21.68
C ARG A 57 30.71 37.35 -20.74
N LEU A 58 31.19 37.51 -19.52
CA LEU A 58 30.83 36.66 -18.39
C LEU A 58 29.34 36.89 -18.12
N TRP A 59 28.49 36.03 -18.66
CA TRP A 59 27.04 36.08 -18.48
C TRP A 59 26.65 35.87 -17.00
N LYS A 60 26.71 36.94 -16.20
CA LYS A 60 26.33 36.91 -14.78
C LYS A 60 24.81 36.71 -14.61
N SER A 61 24.01 37.21 -15.56
CA SER A 61 22.56 37.10 -15.58
C SER A 61 22.03 36.85 -17.01
N PRO A 62 20.84 36.24 -17.17
CA PRO A 62 20.24 36.08 -18.49
C PRO A 62 19.95 37.44 -19.12
N ALA A 63 20.44 37.68 -20.33
CA ALA A 63 20.12 38.85 -21.13
C ALA A 63 18.73 38.71 -21.74
N VAL A 64 17.72 38.97 -20.91
CA VAL A 64 16.30 38.76 -21.21
C VAL A 64 15.73 39.76 -22.23
N TYR A 65 16.15 41.02 -22.13
CA TYR A 65 15.57 42.13 -22.91
C TYR A 65 16.42 42.56 -24.12
N SER A 66 17.50 41.85 -24.42
CA SER A 66 18.41 42.21 -25.52
C SER A 66 18.07 41.41 -26.79
N PRO A 67 17.55 42.05 -27.85
CA PRO A 67 17.30 41.39 -29.13
C PRO A 67 18.58 40.86 -29.79
N VAL A 68 19.71 41.53 -29.54
CA VAL A 68 21.03 41.10 -30.04
C VAL A 68 21.46 39.81 -29.34
N ALA A 69 21.38 39.76 -28.00
CA ALA A 69 21.69 38.54 -27.26
C ALA A 69 20.74 37.39 -27.62
N TRP A 70 19.48 37.70 -27.95
CA TRP A 70 18.54 36.70 -28.45
C TRP A 70 19.01 36.05 -29.76
N GLN A 71 19.37 36.85 -30.77
CA GLN A 71 19.76 36.33 -32.08
C GLN A 71 21.16 35.71 -32.07
N GLU A 72 22.11 36.26 -31.31
CA GLU A 72 23.51 35.81 -31.32
C GLU A 72 23.76 34.63 -30.37
N ALA A 73 23.11 34.61 -29.20
CA ALA A 73 23.39 33.62 -28.16
C ALA A 73 22.19 32.70 -27.89
N VAL A 74 21.03 33.25 -27.52
CA VAL A 74 19.92 32.44 -26.97
C VAL A 74 19.32 31.50 -28.02
N LYS A 75 18.89 32.03 -29.16
CA LYS A 75 18.26 31.23 -30.23
C LYS A 75 19.22 30.18 -30.80
N PRO A 76 20.46 30.51 -31.18
CA PRO A 76 21.46 29.52 -31.59
C PRO A 76 21.72 28.45 -30.53
N ALA A 77 21.81 28.83 -29.24
CA ALA A 77 21.98 27.86 -28.16
C ALA A 77 20.76 26.95 -27.97
N LEU A 78 19.53 27.46 -28.11
CA LEU A 78 18.31 26.62 -28.08
C LEU A 78 18.31 25.62 -29.24
N LEU A 79 18.69 26.04 -30.45
CA LEU A 79 18.80 25.17 -31.62
C LEU A 79 19.88 24.09 -31.43
N ALA A 80 21.04 24.46 -30.89
CA ALA A 80 22.10 23.51 -30.54
C ALA A 80 21.61 22.50 -29.48
N PHE A 81 20.95 22.99 -28.43
CA PHE A 81 20.36 22.14 -27.40
C PHE A 81 19.34 21.17 -27.99
N PHE A 82 18.47 21.65 -28.89
CA PHE A 82 17.48 20.83 -29.58
C PHE A 82 18.12 19.77 -30.48
N LYS A 83 19.16 20.14 -31.25
CA LYS A 83 19.89 19.20 -32.12
C LYS A 83 20.51 18.05 -31.34
N LEU A 84 21.08 18.35 -30.17
CA LEU A 84 21.74 17.39 -29.27
C LEU A 84 20.73 16.54 -28.47
N ASN A 85 19.73 17.16 -27.84
CA ASN A 85 18.83 16.50 -26.90
C ASN A 85 17.49 16.05 -27.53
N LYS A 86 17.21 16.45 -28.78
CA LYS A 86 15.95 16.22 -29.50
C LYS A 86 14.69 16.76 -28.80
N HIS A 87 14.87 17.68 -27.84
CA HIS A 87 13.82 18.33 -27.08
C HIS A 87 14.29 19.68 -26.51
N LEU A 88 13.36 20.59 -26.18
CA LEU A 88 13.66 21.90 -25.56
C LEU A 88 13.37 21.97 -24.06
N MET A 89 13.41 20.83 -23.37
CA MET A 89 13.39 20.77 -21.91
C MET A 89 14.74 21.07 -21.27
N VAL A 90 15.14 22.34 -21.38
CA VAL A 90 16.38 22.87 -20.79
C VAL A 90 16.29 22.87 -19.24
N PRO A 91 17.19 22.18 -18.52
CA PRO A 91 17.25 22.23 -17.06
C PRO A 91 17.55 23.64 -16.56
N ILE A 92 16.96 24.05 -15.44
CA ILE A 92 17.12 25.43 -14.90
C ILE A 92 18.59 25.77 -14.62
N LYS A 93 19.37 24.80 -14.15
CA LYS A 93 20.80 24.96 -13.82
C LYS A 93 21.71 24.87 -15.05
N PHE A 94 21.17 24.61 -16.24
CA PHE A 94 21.98 24.44 -17.44
C PHE A 94 22.60 25.78 -17.84
N VAL A 95 23.92 25.74 -17.99
CA VAL A 95 24.76 26.81 -18.51
C VAL A 95 25.47 26.23 -19.74
N VAL A 96 25.53 27.00 -20.81
CA VAL A 96 26.21 26.56 -22.04
C VAL A 96 27.69 26.31 -21.73
N PRO A 97 28.23 25.11 -22.03
CA PRO A 97 29.64 24.81 -21.82
C PRO A 97 30.57 25.78 -22.55
N HIS A 98 31.74 26.03 -21.97
CA HIS A 98 32.76 26.86 -22.59
C HIS A 98 33.72 25.99 -23.42
N GLY A 99 34.10 26.45 -24.61
CA GLY A 99 35.06 25.76 -25.47
C GLY A 99 34.53 24.46 -26.11
N ASP A 100 33.21 24.31 -26.18
CA ASP A 100 32.56 23.19 -26.88
C ASP A 100 31.99 23.70 -28.21
N ASP A 101 32.57 23.22 -29.30
CA ASP A 101 32.23 23.59 -30.68
C ASP A 101 30.79 23.17 -31.08
N ALA A 102 30.14 22.31 -30.29
CA ALA A 102 28.72 22.01 -30.47
C ALA A 102 27.82 23.21 -30.13
N TRP A 103 28.36 24.23 -29.45
CA TRP A 103 27.66 25.43 -29.02
C TRP A 103 28.24 26.68 -29.70
N PRO A 104 27.40 27.67 -30.01
CA PRO A 104 27.88 28.92 -30.56
C PRO A 104 28.74 29.66 -29.53
N GLU A 105 29.89 30.17 -29.97
CA GLU A 105 30.86 30.87 -29.12
C GLU A 105 30.22 32.03 -28.34
N ALA A 106 29.36 32.79 -29.00
CA ALA A 106 28.61 33.89 -28.38
C ALA A 106 27.70 33.44 -27.21
N ALA A 107 27.34 32.16 -27.15
CA ALA A 107 26.54 31.59 -26.08
C ALA A 107 27.35 30.89 -24.99
N TRP A 108 28.68 30.74 -25.11
CA TRP A 108 29.48 30.08 -24.09
C TRP A 108 29.32 30.76 -22.73
N GLY A 109 29.09 29.97 -21.68
CA GLY A 109 28.81 30.48 -20.33
C GLY A 109 27.41 31.07 -20.15
N TYR A 110 26.55 31.10 -21.18
CA TYR A 110 25.21 31.67 -21.08
C TYR A 110 24.30 30.81 -20.18
N PRO A 111 23.57 31.41 -19.21
CA PRO A 111 22.65 30.69 -18.34
C PRO A 111 21.32 30.37 -19.05
N LEU A 112 21.38 29.53 -20.09
CA LEU A 112 20.26 29.17 -20.95
C LEU A 112 19.10 28.55 -20.17
N GLY A 113 19.40 27.76 -19.13
CA GLY A 113 18.40 27.18 -18.23
C GLY A 113 17.58 28.21 -17.47
N LYS A 114 18.22 29.28 -16.98
CA LYS A 114 17.54 30.39 -16.30
C LYS A 114 16.72 31.21 -17.30
N HIS A 115 17.23 31.43 -18.51
CA HIS A 115 16.47 32.11 -19.57
C HIS A 115 15.21 31.32 -19.95
N ALA A 116 15.34 30.01 -20.19
CA ALA A 116 14.21 29.14 -20.49
C ALA A 116 13.19 29.08 -19.33
N ALA A 117 13.64 29.17 -18.07
CA ALA A 117 12.75 29.28 -16.92
C ALA A 117 12.00 30.62 -16.89
N TRP A 118 12.70 31.72 -17.22
CA TRP A 118 12.10 33.04 -17.33
C TRP A 118 11.02 33.09 -18.43
N LEU A 119 11.30 32.55 -19.62
CA LEU A 119 10.33 32.46 -20.72
C LEU A 119 9.04 31.76 -20.29
N ARG A 120 9.14 30.61 -19.63
CA ARG A 120 7.97 29.86 -19.13
C ARG A 120 7.19 30.65 -18.08
N LYS A 121 7.88 31.37 -17.19
CA LYS A 121 7.23 32.24 -16.21
C LYS A 121 6.43 33.34 -16.89
N GLN A 122 7.02 34.02 -17.88
CA GLN A 122 6.32 35.09 -18.60
C GLN A 122 5.13 34.59 -19.41
N TRP A 123 5.24 33.41 -20.02
CA TRP A 123 4.11 32.79 -20.71
C TRP A 123 2.95 32.49 -19.75
N GLY A 124 3.23 31.97 -18.56
CA GLY A 124 2.22 31.73 -17.51
C GLY A 124 1.58 33.02 -16.97
N GLU A 125 2.29 34.15 -17.02
CA GLU A 125 1.80 35.49 -16.62
C GLU A 125 1.03 36.20 -17.76
N GLY A 126 0.72 35.52 -18.87
CA GLY A 126 -0.06 36.07 -19.99
C GLY A 126 0.77 36.48 -21.21
N GLY A 127 2.09 36.24 -21.20
CA GLY A 127 2.95 36.36 -22.39
C GLY A 127 3.28 37.79 -22.85
N HIS A 128 2.74 38.82 -22.21
CA HIS A 128 2.86 40.22 -22.65
C HIS A 128 4.29 40.78 -22.69
N ARG A 129 5.24 40.15 -21.99
CA ARG A 129 6.64 40.59 -21.93
C ARG A 129 7.56 39.88 -22.94
N ILE A 130 7.03 38.93 -23.69
CA ILE A 130 7.79 38.23 -24.74
C ILE A 130 7.49 38.94 -26.06
N ASP A 131 8.53 39.33 -26.77
CA ASP A 131 8.38 39.95 -28.07
C ASP A 131 7.69 38.98 -29.06
N GLN A 132 6.82 39.50 -29.93
CA GLN A 132 6.00 38.66 -30.82
C GLN A 132 6.87 37.87 -31.83
N LYS A 133 8.00 38.44 -32.28
CA LYS A 133 8.92 37.74 -33.17
C LYS A 133 9.61 36.59 -32.42
N GLN A 134 10.08 36.84 -31.20
CA GLN A 134 10.67 35.80 -30.35
C GLN A 134 9.68 34.69 -30.05
N PHE A 135 8.42 35.03 -29.78
CA PHE A 135 7.37 34.07 -29.52
C PHE A 135 7.13 33.14 -30.72
N LYS A 136 7.02 33.71 -31.93
CA LYS A 136 6.86 32.92 -33.16
C LYS A 136 8.06 31.99 -33.42
N GLU A 137 9.27 32.50 -33.24
CA GLU A 137 10.49 31.69 -33.37
C GLU A 137 10.52 30.53 -32.35
N LEU A 138 10.02 30.73 -31.13
CA LEU A 138 9.92 29.69 -30.12
C LEU A 138 8.82 28.66 -30.41
N GLU A 139 7.69 29.08 -30.99
CA GLU A 139 6.64 28.16 -31.46
C GLU A 139 7.14 27.28 -32.61
N GLU A 140 7.86 27.85 -33.58
CA GLU A 140 8.48 27.11 -34.68
C GLU A 140 9.47 26.03 -34.20
N MET A 141 10.11 26.25 -33.05
CA MET A 141 11.03 25.29 -32.43
C MET A 141 10.34 24.29 -31.49
N GLU A 142 9.00 24.31 -31.39
CA GLU A 142 8.21 23.52 -30.44
C GLU A 142 8.71 23.68 -28.99
N PHE A 143 8.94 24.92 -28.57
CA PHE A 143 9.41 25.18 -27.22
C PHE A 143 8.41 24.66 -26.16
N ALA A 144 8.93 23.88 -25.22
CA ALA A 144 8.16 23.27 -24.16
C ALA A 144 7.79 24.31 -23.07
N TRP A 145 6.74 25.09 -23.35
CA TRP A 145 6.16 26.10 -22.46
C TRP A 145 5.63 25.48 -21.16
N ASP A 146 4.66 24.58 -21.27
CA ASP A 146 4.17 23.78 -20.14
C ASP A 146 4.98 22.49 -20.03
N ARG A 147 5.73 22.37 -18.92
CA ARG A 147 6.58 21.21 -18.63
C ARG A 147 5.78 19.93 -18.43
N PHE A 148 4.58 20.02 -17.85
CA PHE A 148 3.74 18.86 -17.59
C PHE A 148 3.06 18.41 -18.88
N GLN A 149 2.48 19.32 -19.64
CA GLN A 149 1.87 19.01 -20.93
C GLN A 149 2.89 18.40 -21.89
N TYR A 150 4.05 19.05 -22.05
CA TYR A 150 5.12 18.53 -22.91
C TYR A 150 5.58 17.13 -22.48
N LYS A 151 5.76 16.91 -21.16
CA LYS A 151 6.16 15.59 -20.66
C LYS A 151 5.11 14.52 -20.93
N TRP A 152 3.85 14.89 -20.78
CA TRP A 152 2.72 14.01 -21.02
C TRP A 152 2.65 13.58 -22.49
N ASP A 153 2.61 14.55 -23.39
CA ASP A 153 2.44 14.34 -24.83
C ASP A 153 3.64 13.65 -25.46
N ARG A 154 4.86 14.01 -25.05
CA ARG A 154 6.09 13.48 -25.66
C ARG A 154 6.51 12.14 -25.08
N TYR A 155 6.30 11.93 -23.77
CA TYR A 155 6.89 10.77 -23.07
C TYR A 155 5.88 9.87 -22.39
N VAL A 156 4.88 10.38 -21.68
CA VAL A 156 4.01 9.53 -20.85
C VAL A 156 2.97 8.83 -21.69
N LEU A 157 2.13 9.58 -22.41
CA LEU A 157 1.03 9.03 -23.16
C LEU A 157 1.49 8.12 -24.32
N PRO A 158 2.50 8.49 -25.14
CA PRO A 158 3.03 7.59 -26.16
C PRO A 158 3.63 6.31 -25.57
N ALA A 159 4.28 6.40 -24.40
CA ALA A 159 4.84 5.23 -23.76
C ALA A 159 3.76 4.29 -23.21
N LEU A 160 2.68 4.83 -22.67
CA LEU A 160 1.51 4.05 -22.24
C LEU A 160 0.83 3.35 -23.42
N ARG A 161 0.61 4.06 -24.53
CA ARG A 161 0.09 3.47 -25.77
C ARG A 161 0.95 2.30 -26.21
N ARG A 162 2.26 2.52 -26.32
CA ARG A 162 3.16 1.47 -26.80
C ARG A 162 3.27 0.29 -25.83
N PHE A 163 3.26 0.56 -24.52
CA PHE A 163 3.21 -0.50 -23.52
C PHE A 163 1.96 -1.35 -23.66
N TYR A 164 0.80 -0.72 -23.84
CA TYR A 164 -0.47 -1.39 -24.07
C TYR A 164 -0.45 -2.21 -25.36
N ASP A 165 0.09 -1.68 -26.46
CA ASP A 165 0.18 -2.42 -27.73
C ASP A 165 1.06 -3.67 -27.62
N LEU A 166 2.08 -3.65 -26.77
CA LEU A 166 3.02 -4.78 -26.59
C LEU A 166 2.50 -5.83 -25.60
N ILE A 167 1.83 -5.41 -24.54
CA ILE A 167 1.48 -6.27 -23.40
C ILE A 167 -0.03 -6.56 -23.32
N GLY A 168 -0.87 -5.66 -23.86
CA GLY A 168 -2.33 -5.74 -23.80
C GLY A 168 -2.96 -5.10 -22.55
N HIS A 169 -2.16 -4.59 -21.62
CA HIS A 169 -2.62 -3.88 -20.42
C HIS A 169 -1.68 -2.75 -20.02
N THR A 170 -2.12 -1.84 -19.14
CA THR A 170 -1.33 -0.69 -18.67
C THR A 170 -0.82 -0.82 -17.23
N ASP A 171 -0.80 -2.04 -16.70
CA ASP A 171 -0.24 -2.37 -15.37
C ASP A 171 1.29 -2.42 -15.41
N VAL A 172 1.91 -1.24 -15.56
CA VAL A 172 3.36 -1.12 -15.65
C VAL A 172 4.00 -1.37 -14.27
N PRO A 173 4.93 -2.34 -14.13
CA PRO A 173 5.65 -2.58 -12.88
C PRO A 173 6.42 -1.34 -12.42
N GLU A 174 6.48 -1.07 -11.12
CA GLU A 174 7.06 0.18 -10.58
C GLU A 174 8.51 0.45 -11.05
N LEU A 175 9.34 -0.60 -11.06
CA LEU A 175 10.74 -0.52 -11.48
C LEU A 175 10.94 -0.61 -13.00
N TYR A 176 9.86 -0.77 -13.77
CA TYR A 176 9.95 -0.92 -15.21
C TYR A 176 10.60 0.30 -15.86
N ARG A 177 11.64 0.02 -16.62
CA ARG A 177 12.37 0.98 -17.43
C ARG A 177 12.32 0.51 -18.88
N ILE A 178 12.02 1.45 -19.77
CA ILE A 178 12.00 1.16 -21.20
C ILE A 178 13.41 0.74 -21.64
N PRO A 179 13.58 -0.44 -22.27
CA PRO A 179 14.88 -0.92 -22.73
C PRO A 179 15.53 0.07 -23.69
N LYS A 180 16.86 0.20 -23.63
CA LYS A 180 17.63 1.00 -24.60
C LYS A 180 17.96 0.16 -25.83
N GLY A 181 17.88 0.74 -27.01
CA GLY A 181 18.20 0.04 -28.28
C GLY A 181 17.12 -0.95 -28.74
N SER A 182 15.96 -0.96 -28.10
CA SER A 182 14.86 -1.85 -28.45
C SER A 182 14.08 -1.28 -29.63
N PRO A 183 13.99 -2.00 -30.77
CA PRO A 183 13.25 -1.54 -31.95
C PRO A 183 11.74 -1.42 -31.68
N GLU A 184 11.25 -2.07 -30.64
CA GLU A 184 9.86 -2.01 -30.22
C GLU A 184 9.51 -0.64 -29.64
N TRP A 185 10.49 0.18 -29.22
CA TRP A 185 10.25 1.47 -28.59
C TRP A 185 10.85 2.62 -29.41
N PRO A 186 10.13 3.75 -29.56
CA PRO A 186 10.72 4.98 -30.08
C PRO A 186 11.97 5.39 -29.28
N GLU A 187 13.02 5.80 -29.99
CA GLU A 187 14.33 6.12 -29.40
C GLU A 187 14.24 7.14 -28.26
N HIS A 188 13.39 8.16 -28.40
CA HIS A 188 13.24 9.21 -27.39
C HIS A 188 12.57 8.73 -26.09
N LEU A 189 11.98 7.53 -26.08
CA LEU A 189 11.40 6.91 -24.89
C LEU A 189 12.37 5.96 -24.17
N TRP A 190 13.51 5.63 -24.77
CA TRP A 190 14.47 4.70 -24.21
C TRP A 190 15.00 5.15 -22.85
N GLY A 191 15.15 4.20 -21.94
CA GLY A 191 15.67 4.43 -20.59
C GLY A 191 14.73 5.21 -19.66
N GLN A 192 13.55 5.64 -20.11
CA GLN A 192 12.56 6.30 -19.26
C GLN A 192 12.03 5.31 -18.21
N ARG A 193 11.89 5.78 -16.97
CA ARG A 193 11.31 5.01 -15.84
C ARG A 193 9.78 5.08 -15.90
N LEU A 194 9.18 4.42 -16.89
CA LEU A 194 7.73 4.46 -17.10
C LEU A 194 6.96 3.97 -15.87
N GLY A 195 7.42 2.89 -15.22
CA GLY A 195 6.79 2.34 -14.02
C GLY A 195 6.62 3.36 -12.89
N ARG A 196 7.70 4.07 -12.56
CA ARG A 196 7.69 5.12 -11.55
C ARG A 196 6.76 6.27 -11.91
N LYS A 197 6.67 6.64 -13.19
CA LYS A 197 5.73 7.69 -13.65
C LYS A 197 4.29 7.25 -13.46
N VAL A 198 3.95 6.02 -13.86
CA VAL A 198 2.60 5.45 -13.70
C VAL A 198 2.22 5.34 -12.23
N MET A 199 3.13 4.88 -11.37
CA MET A 199 2.93 4.84 -9.92
C MET A 199 2.64 6.24 -9.35
N ASN A 200 3.42 7.25 -9.74
CA ASN A 200 3.18 8.62 -9.29
C ASN A 200 1.83 9.17 -9.77
N ILE A 201 1.42 8.86 -11.00
CA ILE A 201 0.10 9.24 -11.52
C ILE A 201 -1.00 8.67 -10.62
N ARG A 202 -0.94 7.37 -10.32
CA ARG A 202 -1.94 6.67 -9.51
C ARG A 202 -1.94 7.11 -8.04
N CYS A 203 -0.78 7.25 -7.42
CA CYS A 203 -0.67 7.50 -5.97
C CYS A 203 -0.63 8.97 -5.57
N ARG A 204 -0.16 9.86 -6.46
CA ARG A 204 0.03 11.30 -6.16
C ARG A 204 -0.83 12.22 -6.99
N GLY A 205 -1.52 11.70 -8.02
CA GLY A 205 -2.29 12.52 -8.95
C GLY A 205 -1.41 13.38 -9.86
N ASP A 206 -0.17 12.97 -10.12
CA ASP A 206 0.68 13.63 -11.11
C ASP A 206 -0.05 13.68 -12.46
N PHE A 207 0.04 14.80 -13.18
CA PHE A 207 -0.62 15.02 -14.49
C PHE A 207 -2.17 15.01 -14.47
N ALA A 208 -2.82 15.24 -13.32
CA ALA A 208 -4.29 15.26 -13.21
C ALA A 208 -5.00 16.18 -14.22
N LYS A 209 -4.39 17.31 -14.60
CA LYS A 209 -4.97 18.21 -15.63
C LYS A 209 -4.94 17.57 -17.02
N GLN A 210 -3.81 16.96 -17.39
CA GLN A 210 -3.62 16.30 -18.68
C GLN A 210 -4.55 15.09 -18.82
N MET A 211 -4.71 14.32 -17.74
CA MET A 211 -5.57 13.13 -17.74
C MET A 211 -7.04 13.45 -17.97
N LYS A 212 -7.52 14.60 -17.48
CA LYS A 212 -8.88 15.07 -17.78
C LYS A 212 -9.05 15.45 -19.25
N VAL A 213 -8.00 15.94 -19.90
CA VAL A 213 -8.04 16.30 -21.32
C VAL A 213 -8.01 15.04 -22.20
N ASP A 214 -7.20 14.05 -21.83
CA ASP A 214 -7.03 12.80 -22.57
C ASP A 214 -7.81 11.61 -21.96
N GLU A 215 -8.92 11.89 -21.28
CA GLU A 215 -9.69 10.88 -20.54
C GLU A 215 -10.15 9.73 -21.45
N ASP A 216 -10.61 10.07 -22.65
CA ASP A 216 -11.09 9.09 -23.64
C ASP A 216 -9.97 8.15 -24.12
N GLU A 217 -8.76 8.68 -24.29
CA GLU A 217 -7.61 7.85 -24.66
C GLU A 217 -7.20 6.95 -23.51
N LEU A 218 -7.21 7.45 -22.27
CA LEU A 218 -6.92 6.64 -21.10
C LEU A 218 -7.95 5.52 -20.89
N LYS A 219 -9.23 5.78 -21.17
CA LYS A 219 -10.27 4.75 -21.22
C LYS A 219 -9.99 3.70 -22.29
N ARG A 220 -9.59 4.12 -23.50
CA ARG A 220 -9.20 3.22 -24.60
C ARG A 220 -8.06 2.28 -24.21
N LEU A 221 -7.09 2.77 -23.45
CA LEU A 221 -5.94 2.01 -22.96
C LEU A 221 -6.25 1.19 -21.70
N ASN A 222 -7.50 1.19 -21.23
CA ASN A 222 -7.92 0.62 -19.95
C ASN A 222 -7.01 1.07 -18.78
N PHE A 223 -6.62 2.34 -18.77
CA PHE A 223 -5.72 2.89 -17.78
C PHE A 223 -6.47 3.24 -16.49
N CYS A 224 -6.30 2.36 -15.49
CA CYS A 224 -6.83 2.56 -14.16
C CYS A 224 -6.10 3.72 -13.46
N HIS A 225 -6.84 4.81 -13.23
CA HIS A 225 -6.32 6.05 -12.63
C HIS A 225 -7.19 6.64 -11.52
N ASN A 226 -8.45 6.20 -11.42
CA ASN A 226 -9.38 6.62 -10.36
C ASN A 226 -9.34 5.69 -9.13
N GLU A 227 -8.67 4.54 -9.26
CA GLU A 227 -8.56 3.50 -8.24
C GLU A 227 -7.12 2.98 -8.21
N SER A 228 -6.68 2.42 -7.07
CA SER A 228 -5.41 1.72 -7.05
C SER A 228 -5.52 0.40 -7.82
N LEU A 229 -4.39 -0.14 -8.30
CA LEU A 229 -4.39 -1.48 -8.90
C LEU A 229 -4.96 -2.55 -7.94
N TYR A 230 -4.76 -2.33 -6.64
CA TYR A 230 -5.31 -3.17 -5.60
C TYR A 230 -6.84 -3.14 -5.59
N ASP A 231 -7.45 -1.96 -5.69
CA ASP A 231 -8.91 -1.80 -5.69
C ASP A 231 -9.56 -2.43 -6.93
N ARG A 232 -8.94 -2.26 -8.11
CA ARG A 232 -9.41 -2.91 -9.34
C ARG A 232 -9.31 -4.44 -9.23
N ASP A 233 -8.15 -4.97 -8.86
CA ASP A 233 -7.95 -6.42 -8.73
C ASP A 233 -8.85 -7.03 -7.64
N TRP A 234 -9.10 -6.27 -6.57
CA TRP A 234 -10.07 -6.61 -5.53
C TRP A 234 -11.48 -6.75 -6.11
N ARG A 235 -11.98 -5.73 -6.84
CA ARG A 235 -13.30 -5.76 -7.47
C ARG A 235 -13.42 -6.84 -8.56
N GLU A 236 -12.45 -6.94 -9.45
CA GLU A 236 -12.55 -7.79 -10.64
C GLU A 236 -12.23 -9.25 -10.36
N LYS A 237 -11.23 -9.54 -9.52
CA LYS A 237 -10.78 -10.91 -9.27
C LYS A 237 -11.35 -11.44 -7.97
N VAL A 238 -11.17 -10.70 -6.88
CA VAL A 238 -11.52 -11.22 -5.55
C VAL A 238 -13.03 -11.24 -5.35
N VAL A 239 -13.73 -10.13 -5.57
CA VAL A 239 -15.20 -10.08 -5.43
C VAL A 239 -15.88 -11.04 -6.41
N SER A 240 -15.40 -11.15 -7.66
CA SER A 240 -15.92 -12.14 -8.62
C SER A 240 -15.74 -13.58 -8.13
N ALA A 241 -14.56 -13.92 -7.58
CA ALA A 241 -14.32 -15.24 -7.01
C ALA A 241 -15.21 -15.51 -5.77
N LEU A 242 -15.43 -14.50 -4.93
CA LEU A 242 -16.34 -14.58 -3.79
C LEU A 242 -17.79 -14.82 -4.23
N ARG A 243 -18.25 -14.14 -5.29
CA ARG A 243 -19.59 -14.36 -5.87
C ARG A 243 -19.75 -15.78 -6.39
N ALA A 244 -18.76 -16.29 -7.14
CA ALA A 244 -18.78 -17.67 -7.62
C ALA A 244 -18.80 -18.68 -6.46
N PHE A 245 -17.98 -18.45 -5.43
CA PHE A 245 -17.95 -19.29 -4.23
C PHE A 245 -19.30 -19.24 -3.47
N HIS A 246 -19.89 -18.07 -3.32
CA HIS A 246 -21.22 -17.93 -2.71
C HIS A 246 -22.30 -18.67 -3.52
N GLN A 247 -22.25 -18.60 -4.85
CA GLN A 247 -23.20 -19.31 -5.71
C GLN A 247 -23.11 -20.83 -5.54
N GLU A 248 -21.90 -21.36 -5.32
CA GLU A 248 -21.67 -22.80 -5.18
C GLU A 248 -21.94 -23.31 -3.75
N PHE A 249 -21.55 -22.56 -2.72
CA PHE A 249 -21.56 -23.01 -1.32
C PHE A 249 -22.58 -22.28 -0.42
N GLY A 250 -23.28 -21.27 -0.94
CA GLY A 250 -24.30 -20.49 -0.21
C GLY A 250 -23.74 -19.56 0.87
N HIS A 251 -22.42 -19.50 1.07
CA HIS A 251 -21.76 -18.64 2.06
C HIS A 251 -20.31 -18.35 1.69
N CYS A 252 -19.69 -17.33 2.28
CA CYS A 252 -18.25 -17.02 2.13
C CYS A 252 -17.41 -17.35 3.39
N ASN A 253 -17.85 -18.31 4.21
CA ASN A 253 -17.22 -18.63 5.50
C ASN A 253 -15.86 -19.34 5.31
N GLY A 254 -14.78 -18.70 5.74
CA GLY A 254 -13.42 -19.28 5.70
C GLY A 254 -12.31 -18.26 5.46
N ILE A 255 -12.63 -17.04 5.03
CA ILE A 255 -11.62 -16.05 4.67
C ILE A 255 -11.35 -15.12 5.84
N ARG A 256 -10.20 -15.31 6.50
CA ARG A 256 -9.80 -14.51 7.65
C ARG A 256 -9.52 -13.06 7.23
N ARG A 257 -9.90 -12.14 8.15
CA ARG A 257 -9.78 -10.67 8.19
C ARG A 257 -8.50 -10.02 7.63
N GLY A 258 -7.45 -10.79 7.33
CA GLY A 258 -6.10 -10.31 7.11
C GLY A 258 -5.78 -9.67 5.76
N ILE A 259 -6.70 -9.67 4.79
CA ILE A 259 -6.41 -9.18 3.41
C ILE A 259 -7.51 -8.24 2.89
N PHE A 260 -8.24 -7.56 3.78
CA PHE A 260 -9.36 -6.73 3.36
C PHE A 260 -9.07 -5.28 3.65
N GLY A 261 -8.72 -4.58 2.56
CA GLY A 261 -8.97 -3.16 2.50
C GLY A 261 -10.48 -2.92 2.58
N VAL A 262 -10.80 -1.73 3.08
CA VAL A 262 -11.99 -0.97 2.75
C VAL A 262 -13.29 -1.22 3.54
N ASN A 263 -13.73 -0.15 4.22
CA ASN A 263 -15.10 0.07 4.68
C ASN A 263 -16.10 0.28 3.51
N GLN A 264 -15.62 0.48 2.28
CA GLN A 264 -16.44 0.88 1.12
C GLN A 264 -17.23 -0.30 0.52
N ASP A 265 -16.68 -1.51 0.56
CA ASP A 265 -17.32 -2.71 0.00
C ASP A 265 -18.01 -3.55 1.09
N LYS A 266 -18.18 -2.98 2.29
CA LYS A 266 -18.75 -3.68 3.44
C LYS A 266 -20.15 -4.24 3.14
N ARG A 267 -21.00 -3.42 2.51
CA ARG A 267 -22.37 -3.78 2.17
C ARG A 267 -22.46 -4.89 1.13
N GLU A 268 -21.61 -4.84 0.10
CA GLU A 268 -21.57 -5.87 -0.95
C GLU A 268 -21.11 -7.21 -0.38
N LEU A 269 -20.12 -7.20 0.50
CA LEU A 269 -19.67 -8.39 1.22
C LEU A 269 -20.74 -8.91 2.20
N GLU A 270 -21.49 -8.04 2.87
CA GLU A 270 -22.66 -8.44 3.68
C GLU A 270 -23.73 -9.15 2.86
N GLU A 271 -24.04 -8.65 1.66
CA GLU A 271 -24.98 -9.30 0.71
C GLU A 271 -24.48 -10.68 0.24
N LEU A 272 -23.16 -10.89 0.17
CA LEU A 272 -22.53 -12.18 -0.15
C LEU A 272 -22.40 -13.14 1.04
N GLY A 273 -22.97 -12.78 2.20
CA GLY A 273 -22.92 -13.59 3.41
C GLY A 273 -21.54 -13.64 4.05
N PHE A 274 -20.72 -12.60 3.87
CA PHE A 274 -19.41 -12.49 4.50
C PHE A 274 -19.53 -12.23 6.00
N VAL A 275 -18.96 -13.12 6.81
CA VAL A 275 -19.02 -13.02 8.27
C VAL A 275 -17.93 -12.07 8.78
N TRP A 276 -18.36 -10.86 9.15
CA TRP A 276 -17.48 -9.83 9.73
C TRP A 276 -17.02 -10.12 11.15
N ASN A 277 -17.83 -10.88 11.90
CA ASN A 277 -17.53 -11.27 13.25
C ASN A 277 -17.69 -12.79 13.40
N HIS A 278 -16.59 -13.49 13.15
CA HIS A 278 -16.52 -14.96 13.29
C HIS A 278 -17.04 -15.43 14.64
N TYR A 279 -16.76 -14.70 15.74
CA TYR A 279 -17.22 -15.07 17.07
C TYR A 279 -18.74 -14.97 17.21
N GLU A 280 -19.38 -13.98 16.56
CA GLU A 280 -20.83 -13.81 16.61
C GLU A 280 -21.54 -14.91 15.81
N PHE A 281 -21.05 -15.18 14.60
CA PHE A 281 -21.59 -16.23 13.75
C PHE A 281 -21.39 -17.61 14.36
N GLU A 282 -20.18 -17.93 14.81
CA GLU A 282 -19.88 -19.22 15.44
C GLU A 282 -20.72 -19.42 16.71
N TRP A 283 -20.89 -18.36 17.52
CA TRP A 283 -21.75 -18.40 18.70
C TRP A 283 -23.21 -18.68 18.35
N GLY A 284 -23.79 -17.90 17.44
CA GLY A 284 -25.20 -17.95 17.08
C GLY A 284 -25.59 -19.19 16.30
N GLU A 285 -24.77 -19.60 15.34
CA GLU A 285 -25.09 -20.67 14.40
C GLU A 285 -24.59 -22.05 14.86
N ARG A 286 -23.54 -22.11 15.69
CA ARG A 286 -22.93 -23.39 16.09
C ARG A 286 -22.96 -23.62 17.59
N VAL A 287 -22.34 -22.74 18.38
CA VAL A 287 -22.10 -23.00 19.81
C VAL A 287 -23.40 -23.03 20.61
N LEU A 288 -24.24 -22.00 20.50
CA LEU A 288 -25.48 -21.92 21.27
C LEU A 288 -26.53 -22.96 20.83
N PRO A 289 -26.76 -23.21 19.52
CA PRO A 289 -27.63 -24.31 19.08
C PRO A 289 -27.12 -25.69 19.48
N ALA A 290 -25.81 -25.94 19.42
CA ALA A 290 -25.23 -27.20 19.87
C ALA A 290 -25.42 -27.40 21.37
N LEU A 291 -25.28 -26.36 22.20
CA LEU A 291 -25.58 -26.41 23.64
C LEU A 291 -27.04 -26.75 23.93
N LYS A 292 -27.99 -26.17 23.19
CA LYS A 292 -29.42 -26.50 23.30
C LYS A 292 -29.68 -27.96 22.93
N THR A 293 -29.05 -28.43 21.86
CA THR A 293 -29.18 -29.83 21.40
C THR A 293 -28.60 -30.79 22.43
N PHE A 294 -27.43 -30.47 22.99
CA PHE A 294 -26.82 -31.24 24.08
C PHE A 294 -27.73 -31.31 25.30
N HIS A 295 -28.29 -30.17 25.74
CA HIS A 295 -29.22 -30.12 26.85
C HIS A 295 -30.48 -30.95 26.57
N ARG A 296 -31.04 -30.88 25.36
CA ARG A 296 -32.19 -31.71 24.95
C ARG A 296 -31.89 -33.20 25.07
N LEU A 297 -30.68 -33.63 24.70
CA LEU A 297 -30.30 -35.05 24.68
C LEU A 297 -29.84 -35.58 26.04
N LYS A 298 -29.22 -34.76 26.87
CA LYS A 298 -28.58 -35.17 28.14
C LYS A 298 -29.24 -34.61 29.39
N GLY A 299 -30.18 -33.68 29.25
CA GLY A 299 -30.87 -33.00 30.35
C GLY A 299 -30.01 -31.99 31.13
N HIS A 300 -28.78 -31.70 30.68
CA HIS A 300 -27.87 -30.77 31.34
C HIS A 300 -26.83 -30.19 30.36
N CYS A 301 -26.17 -29.08 30.72
CA CYS A 301 -25.06 -28.49 29.94
C CYS A 301 -23.65 -28.83 30.48
N ARG A 302 -23.50 -29.93 31.23
CA ARG A 302 -22.19 -30.49 31.62
C ARG A 302 -21.54 -31.25 30.45
N VAL A 303 -20.99 -30.51 29.51
CA VAL A 303 -20.28 -31.08 28.35
C VAL A 303 -18.88 -31.53 28.79
N PRO A 304 -18.49 -32.81 28.60
CA PRO A 304 -17.12 -33.27 28.84
C PRO A 304 -16.11 -32.57 27.92
N ASP A 305 -14.89 -32.29 28.40
CA ASP A 305 -13.89 -31.55 27.61
C ASP A 305 -13.54 -32.23 26.28
N SER A 306 -13.49 -33.57 26.26
CA SER A 306 -13.22 -34.37 25.06
C SER A 306 -14.42 -34.54 24.13
N PHE A 307 -15.59 -34.01 24.48
CA PHE A 307 -16.80 -34.21 23.70
C PHE A 307 -16.73 -33.47 22.36
N VAL A 308 -16.88 -34.26 21.30
CA VAL A 308 -17.02 -33.82 19.92
C VAL A 308 -18.41 -34.21 19.43
N VAL A 309 -19.10 -33.28 18.78
CA VAL A 309 -20.44 -33.54 18.25
C VAL A 309 -20.37 -34.65 17.20
N PRO A 310 -21.09 -35.78 17.41
CA PRO A 310 -21.11 -36.89 16.48
C PRO A 310 -21.89 -36.55 15.20
N SER A 311 -21.55 -37.24 14.11
CA SER A 311 -22.24 -37.14 12.82
C SER A 311 -23.44 -38.09 12.77
N ASP A 312 -24.43 -37.86 13.62
CA ASP A 312 -25.66 -38.66 13.68
C ASP A 312 -26.94 -37.82 13.58
N GLU A 313 -28.08 -38.48 13.38
CA GLU A 313 -29.39 -37.85 13.14
C GLU A 313 -29.88 -36.96 14.28
N ASN A 314 -29.33 -37.11 15.50
CA ASN A 314 -29.73 -36.28 16.63
C ASN A 314 -29.11 -34.88 16.58
N TRP A 315 -28.12 -34.68 15.72
CA TRP A 315 -27.37 -33.43 15.55
C TRP A 315 -27.52 -32.91 14.13
N PRO A 316 -27.92 -31.64 13.96
CA PRO A 316 -27.84 -30.98 12.67
C PRO A 316 -26.40 -30.99 12.10
N THR A 317 -26.30 -31.19 10.79
CA THR A 317 -25.06 -31.25 10.00
C THR A 317 -24.06 -30.13 10.30
N PRO A 318 -24.47 -28.85 10.49
CA PRO A 318 -23.54 -27.76 10.79
C PRO A 318 -22.74 -27.92 12.09
N PHE A 319 -23.18 -28.82 12.98
CA PHE A 319 -22.58 -29.02 14.30
C PHE A 319 -21.60 -30.20 14.30
N TRP A 320 -21.66 -31.08 13.31
CA TRP A 320 -20.83 -32.29 13.24
C TRP A 320 -19.33 -31.97 13.33
N GLY A 321 -18.62 -32.70 14.18
CA GLY A 321 -17.18 -32.49 14.41
C GLY A 321 -16.84 -31.25 15.27
N LEU A 322 -17.83 -30.48 15.75
CA LEU A 322 -17.58 -29.38 16.67
C LEU A 322 -17.06 -29.93 18.01
N ARG A 323 -15.88 -29.48 18.44
CA ARG A 323 -15.29 -29.79 19.76
C ARG A 323 -16.00 -29.02 20.87
N LEU A 324 -17.29 -29.27 21.05
CA LEU A 324 -18.16 -28.52 21.95
C LEU A 324 -17.63 -28.54 23.40
N GLY A 325 -17.00 -29.64 23.83
CA GLY A 325 -16.34 -29.71 25.14
C GLY A 325 -15.24 -28.66 25.32
N ASN A 326 -14.34 -28.55 24.35
CA ASN A 326 -13.26 -27.55 24.37
C ASN A 326 -13.81 -26.12 24.34
N VAL A 327 -14.86 -25.87 23.56
CA VAL A 327 -15.51 -24.55 23.49
C VAL A 327 -16.11 -24.16 24.84
N VAL A 328 -16.83 -25.09 25.47
CA VAL A 328 -17.43 -24.88 26.80
C VAL A 328 -16.37 -24.70 27.88
N GLY A 329 -15.30 -25.52 27.87
CA GLY A 329 -14.15 -25.35 28.76
C GLY A 329 -13.48 -23.98 28.59
N GLY A 330 -13.34 -23.50 27.35
CA GLY A 330 -12.81 -22.15 27.06
C GLY A 330 -13.72 -21.01 27.51
N ILE A 331 -15.05 -21.19 27.46
CA ILE A 331 -16.01 -20.22 28.03
C ILE A 331 -15.85 -20.13 29.55
N ARG A 332 -15.72 -21.29 30.22
CA ARG A 332 -15.60 -21.39 31.69
C ARG A 332 -14.27 -20.84 32.22
N ASN A 333 -13.16 -21.25 31.61
CA ASN A 333 -11.83 -21.04 32.19
C ASN A 333 -11.08 -19.85 31.58
N ASN A 334 -11.36 -19.50 30.33
CA ASN A 334 -10.54 -18.54 29.56
C ASN A 334 -11.32 -17.28 29.16
N GLY A 335 -12.61 -17.16 29.51
CA GLY A 335 -13.43 -16.02 29.16
C GLY A 335 -13.69 -15.88 27.65
N ASN A 336 -13.74 -17.00 26.90
CA ASN A 336 -14.03 -16.99 25.47
C ASN A 336 -15.47 -16.50 25.20
N TYR A 337 -15.67 -15.80 24.08
CA TYR A 337 -16.95 -15.19 23.68
C TYR A 337 -17.56 -14.24 24.73
N PRO A 338 -16.78 -13.31 25.34
CA PRO A 338 -17.22 -12.55 26.51
C PRO A 338 -18.45 -11.68 26.21
N THR A 339 -18.51 -11.06 25.02
CA THR A 339 -19.64 -10.22 24.60
C THR A 339 -20.92 -11.05 24.41
N GLN A 340 -20.81 -12.20 23.77
CA GLN A 340 -21.95 -13.08 23.48
C GLN A 340 -22.46 -13.77 24.75
N VAL A 341 -21.55 -14.24 25.60
CA VAL A 341 -21.83 -14.83 26.91
C VAL A 341 -22.57 -13.85 27.80
N MET A 342 -22.14 -12.58 27.86
CA MET A 342 -22.86 -11.55 28.61
C MET A 342 -24.26 -11.28 28.05
N ARG A 343 -24.40 -11.17 26.72
CA ARG A 343 -25.70 -10.94 26.08
C ARG A 343 -26.68 -12.09 26.29
N ASP A 344 -26.22 -13.33 26.16
CA ASP A 344 -27.04 -14.53 26.22
C ASP A 344 -27.04 -15.19 27.61
N LYS A 345 -26.54 -14.51 28.65
CA LYS A 345 -26.40 -15.03 30.02
C LYS A 345 -27.68 -15.66 30.55
N THR A 346 -28.80 -14.94 30.45
CA THR A 346 -30.11 -15.45 30.90
C THR A 346 -30.58 -16.68 30.12
N ARG A 347 -30.19 -16.82 28.84
CA ARG A 347 -30.51 -18.00 28.04
C ARG A 347 -29.67 -19.19 28.48
N LEU A 348 -28.40 -18.97 28.80
CA LEU A 348 -27.50 -20.00 29.33
C LEU A 348 -27.94 -20.48 30.72
N GLU A 349 -28.36 -19.56 31.60
CA GLU A 349 -28.93 -19.90 32.91
C GLU A 349 -30.19 -20.77 32.78
N LYS A 350 -31.11 -20.42 31.87
CA LYS A 350 -32.31 -21.23 31.58
C LYS A 350 -31.98 -22.61 31.01
N LEU A 351 -30.84 -22.77 30.34
CA LEU A 351 -30.35 -24.06 29.85
C LEU A 351 -29.57 -24.84 30.93
N GLY A 352 -29.48 -24.34 32.16
CA GLY A 352 -28.71 -24.99 33.22
C GLY A 352 -27.21 -25.01 32.93
N PHE A 353 -26.68 -23.98 32.26
CA PHE A 353 -25.26 -23.86 32.00
C PHE A 353 -24.49 -23.65 33.31
N VAL A 354 -23.68 -24.64 33.67
CA VAL A 354 -22.85 -24.61 34.88
C VAL A 354 -21.59 -23.79 34.59
N TRP A 355 -21.41 -22.70 35.33
CA TRP A 355 -20.30 -21.75 35.18
C TRP A 355 -19.01 -22.25 35.84
N GLU A 356 -19.11 -22.89 37.00
CA GLU A 356 -17.95 -23.41 37.73
C GLU A 356 -18.09 -24.93 37.95
N PHE A 357 -17.08 -25.68 37.49
CA PHE A 357 -17.00 -27.13 37.68
C PHE A 357 -16.38 -27.51 39.03
N PHE A 358 -15.67 -26.58 39.69
CA PHE A 358 -14.90 -26.87 40.91
C PHE A 358 -15.69 -26.74 42.21
N GLU A 359 -16.77 -25.95 42.24
CA GLU A 359 -17.53 -25.73 43.47
C GLU A 359 -18.17 -27.03 44.01
N SER A 360 -18.71 -27.90 43.15
CA SER A 360 -19.43 -29.09 43.63
C SER A 360 -18.52 -30.22 44.11
N GLU A 361 -17.41 -30.51 43.42
CA GLU A 361 -16.49 -31.58 43.87
C GLU A 361 -15.69 -31.16 45.11
N TRP A 362 -15.27 -29.89 45.17
CA TRP A 362 -14.55 -29.36 46.33
C TRP A 362 -15.45 -29.30 47.57
N ILE A 363 -16.69 -28.80 47.46
CA ILE A 363 -17.64 -28.76 48.59
C ILE A 363 -17.94 -30.18 49.09
N SER A 364 -18.12 -31.16 48.20
CA SER A 364 -18.34 -32.56 48.60
C SER A 364 -17.12 -33.16 49.31
N LYS A 365 -15.91 -33.00 48.75
CA LYS A 365 -14.66 -33.51 49.36
C LYS A 365 -14.33 -32.80 50.68
N TRP A 366 -14.61 -31.50 50.79
CA TRP A 366 -14.42 -30.71 52.02
C TRP A 366 -15.39 -31.13 53.12
N LYS A 367 -16.68 -31.29 52.79
CA LYS A 367 -17.70 -31.78 53.74
C LYS A 367 -17.44 -33.21 54.21
N GLU A 368 -16.91 -34.08 53.35
CA GLU A 368 -16.60 -35.46 53.74
C GLU A 368 -15.33 -35.56 54.58
N ARG A 369 -14.27 -34.82 54.20
CA ARG A 369 -12.93 -35.01 54.75
C ARG A 369 -12.57 -34.03 55.87
N VAL A 370 -12.95 -32.75 55.75
CA VAL A 370 -12.46 -31.67 56.63
C VAL A 370 -13.47 -31.29 57.70
N GLU A 371 -14.78 -31.24 57.38
CA GLU A 371 -15.82 -30.88 58.36
C GLU A 371 -15.87 -31.79 59.61
N PRO A 372 -15.74 -33.13 59.51
CA PRO A 372 -15.74 -33.96 60.72
C PRO A 372 -14.54 -33.68 61.63
N ILE A 373 -13.40 -33.29 61.07
CA ILE A 373 -12.18 -32.94 61.82
C ILE A 373 -12.36 -31.60 62.52
N LEU A 374 -12.95 -30.61 61.84
CA LEU A 374 -13.30 -29.31 62.44
C LEU A 374 -14.34 -29.45 63.55
N ALA A 375 -15.30 -30.36 63.41
CA ALA A 375 -16.28 -30.65 64.46
C ALA A 375 -15.63 -31.24 65.73
N THR A 376 -14.68 -32.17 65.58
CA THR A 376 -13.90 -32.70 66.71
C THR A 376 -13.03 -31.62 67.35
N PHE A 377 -12.43 -30.73 66.56
CA PHE A 377 -11.67 -29.58 67.07
C PHE A 377 -12.56 -28.64 67.90
N GLU A 378 -13.73 -28.29 67.37
CA GLU A 378 -14.72 -27.44 68.04
C GLU A 378 -15.24 -28.05 69.33
N GLN A 379 -15.45 -29.37 69.38
CA GLN A 379 -15.86 -30.06 70.60
C GLN A 379 -14.78 -29.99 71.71
N LEU A 380 -13.49 -30.04 71.34
CA LEU A 380 -12.38 -30.02 72.29
C LEU A 380 -11.99 -28.60 72.73
N HIS A 381 -12.13 -27.61 71.84
CA HIS A 381 -11.63 -26.24 72.06
C HIS A 381 -12.75 -25.19 72.17
N GLY A 382 -14.01 -25.56 71.95
CA GLY A 382 -15.16 -24.66 71.99
C GLY A 382 -15.24 -23.64 70.84
N HIS A 383 -14.33 -23.72 69.86
CA HIS A 383 -14.27 -22.79 68.73
C HIS A 383 -13.60 -23.43 67.50
N ARG A 384 -13.85 -22.87 66.30
CA ARG A 384 -13.28 -23.33 65.02
C ARG A 384 -12.00 -22.59 64.57
N ASN A 385 -11.42 -21.74 65.42
CA ASN A 385 -10.19 -21.01 65.11
C ASN A 385 -8.97 -21.92 65.27
N VAL A 386 -8.69 -22.73 64.24
CA VAL A 386 -7.57 -23.67 64.24
C VAL A 386 -6.24 -22.91 64.06
N PRO A 387 -5.26 -23.02 64.98
CA PRO A 387 -3.94 -22.44 64.81
C PRO A 387 -3.25 -22.96 63.55
N ARG A 388 -2.50 -22.10 62.86
CA ARG A 388 -1.89 -22.41 61.55
C ARG A 388 -0.97 -23.64 61.55
N ASP A 389 -0.32 -23.89 62.68
CA ASP A 389 0.61 -25.01 62.87
C ASP A 389 -0.05 -26.25 63.50
N PHE A 390 -1.37 -26.23 63.69
CA PHE A 390 -2.08 -27.35 64.30
C PHE A 390 -2.10 -28.57 63.38
N VAL A 391 -1.62 -29.68 63.93
CA VAL A 391 -1.60 -31.02 63.31
C VAL A 391 -2.49 -31.94 64.13
N VAL A 392 -3.38 -32.68 63.46
CA VAL A 392 -4.30 -33.62 64.12
C VAL A 392 -3.51 -34.67 64.92
N PRO A 393 -3.66 -34.71 66.26
CA PRO A 393 -2.94 -35.66 67.13
C PRO A 393 -3.34 -37.11 66.87
N SER A 394 -2.37 -38.03 67.03
CA SER A 394 -2.59 -39.48 66.88
C SER A 394 -3.24 -40.15 68.09
N THR A 395 -4.19 -39.47 68.73
CA THR A 395 -4.84 -39.93 69.97
C THR A 395 -6.36 -39.76 69.89
N PRO A 396 -7.17 -40.56 70.61
CA PRO A 396 -8.60 -40.31 70.72
C PRO A 396 -8.89 -38.90 71.27
N PRO A 397 -9.94 -38.18 70.81
CA PRO A 397 -11.08 -38.67 69.99
C PRO A 397 -10.88 -38.57 68.46
N TRP A 398 -9.66 -38.30 67.97
CA TRP A 398 -9.39 -38.17 66.54
C TRP A 398 -9.38 -39.54 65.84
N ARG A 399 -10.03 -39.64 64.67
CA ARG A 399 -10.05 -40.89 63.86
C ARG A 399 -8.66 -41.20 63.33
N GLU A 400 -8.26 -42.47 63.34
CA GLU A 400 -6.92 -42.91 62.90
C GLU A 400 -6.55 -42.44 61.49
N LYS A 401 -7.53 -42.45 60.58
CA LYS A 401 -7.38 -41.99 59.19
C LYS A 401 -7.15 -40.48 59.02
N ASP A 402 -7.30 -39.70 60.08
CA ASP A 402 -7.19 -38.24 60.06
C ASP A 402 -5.92 -37.73 60.80
N TRP A 403 -5.15 -38.65 61.39
CA TRP A 403 -3.92 -38.34 62.12
C TRP A 403 -2.84 -37.72 61.21
N GLY A 404 -2.11 -36.73 61.73
CA GLY A 404 -1.02 -36.08 60.99
C GLY A 404 -1.47 -35.04 59.96
N ILE A 405 -2.77 -34.83 59.77
CA ILE A 405 -3.29 -33.78 58.87
C ILE A 405 -2.99 -32.40 59.47
N GLN A 406 -2.39 -31.50 58.68
CA GLN A 406 -2.13 -30.12 59.07
C GLN A 406 -3.39 -29.27 58.87
N LEU A 407 -4.37 -29.44 59.76
CA LEU A 407 -5.67 -28.79 59.68
C LEU A 407 -5.57 -27.26 59.64
N GLY A 408 -4.59 -26.67 60.34
CA GLY A 408 -4.35 -25.22 60.36
C GLY A 408 -3.90 -24.60 59.03
N LYS A 409 -3.53 -25.42 58.04
CA LYS A 409 -3.14 -24.97 56.68
C LYS A 409 -4.23 -25.20 55.65
N LEU A 410 -5.37 -25.78 56.04
CA LEU A 410 -6.52 -25.98 55.17
C LEU A 410 -7.41 -24.74 55.27
N GLU A 411 -7.24 -23.81 54.32
CA GLU A 411 -8.11 -22.63 54.20
C GLU A 411 -9.22 -22.91 53.17
N PRO A 412 -10.48 -22.49 53.44
CA PRO A 412 -11.47 -22.39 52.38
C PRO A 412 -10.96 -21.37 51.35
N ARG A 413 -10.76 -21.80 50.11
CA ARG A 413 -10.35 -20.92 49.00
C ARG A 413 -11.54 -20.25 48.37
#